data_AF-A0A957IQA0-F1
#
_entry.id   AF-A0A957IQA0-F1
#
_cell.length_a   1.000
_cell.length_b   1.000
_cell.length_c   1.000
_cell.angle_alpha   90.00
_cell.angle_beta   90.00
_cell.angle_gamma   90.00
#
_symmetry.space_group_name_H-M   'P 1'
#
loop_
_entity.id
_entity.type
_entity.pdbx_description
1 polymer ?
#
loop_
_entity_poly.entity_id
_entity_poly.type
_entity_poly.pdbx_seq_one_letter_code
_entity_poly.pdbx_strand_id
1 'polypeptide(L)' 'MVAYNVSGEYAMLKAAAANGWLDEKHAVLETLTSIKRAGADLIITYHALDAARWLS' A
#
# COMPACT_ATOMS: atom_id res chain seq x y z
N MET A 1 2.05 -4.93 17.16
CA MET A 1 2.65 -5.72 16.05
C MET A 1 3.10 -4.78 14.93
N VAL A 2 4.16 -5.10 14.19
CA VAL A 2 4.63 -4.31 13.02
C VAL A 2 4.54 -5.17 11.76
N ALA A 3 4.01 -4.61 10.68
CA ALA A 3 3.93 -5.27 9.38
C ALA A 3 4.87 -4.61 8.37
N TYR A 4 5.51 -5.41 7.51
CA TYR A 4 6.34 -4.92 6.41
C TYR A 4 5.72 -5.31 5.08
N ASN A 5 5.25 -4.32 4.31
CA ASN A 5 4.72 -4.51 2.95
C ASN A 5 5.91 -4.56 1.98
N VAL A 6 6.28 -5.79 1.59
CA VAL A 6 7.55 -6.09 0.89
C VAL A 6 7.61 -5.52 -0.53
N SER A 7 8.82 -5.47 -1.08
CA SER A 7 9.08 -4.97 -2.44
C SER A 7 8.26 -5.69 -3.53
N GLY A 8 8.00 -6.99 -3.36
CA GLY A 8 7.17 -7.76 -4.29
C GLY A 8 5.70 -7.30 -4.30
N GLU A 9 5.12 -7.04 -3.13
CA GLU A 9 3.75 -6.51 -3.01
C GLU A 9 3.65 -5.09 -3.59
N TYR A 10 4.63 -4.24 -3.30
CA TYR A 10 4.73 -2.89 -3.89
C TYR A 10 4.82 -2.96 -5.42
N ALA A 11 5.73 -3.78 -5.95
CA ALA A 11 5.95 -3.91 -7.39
C ALA A 11 4.72 -4.48 -8.10
N MET A 12 4.00 -5.41 -7.45
CA MET A 12 2.76 -5.97 -7.96
C MET A 12 1.67 -4.91 -8.15
N LEU A 13 1.44 -4.06 -7.14
CA LEU A 13 0.46 -2.98 -7.26
C LEU A 13 0.86 -1.94 -8.29
N LYS A 14 2.14 -1.52 -8.32
CA LYS A 14 2.65 -0.57 -9.32
C LYS A 14 2.52 -1.13 -10.74
N ALA A 15 2.81 -2.41 -10.96
CA ALA A 15 2.67 -3.06 -12.25
C ALA A 15 1.20 -3.18 -12.67
N ALA A 16 0.30 -3.56 -11.77
CA ALA A 16 -1.13 -3.65 -12.07
C ALA A 16 -1.72 -2.28 -12.43
N ALA A 17 -1.34 -1.23 -11.70
CA ALA A 17 -1.71 0.15 -12.02
C ALA A 17 -1.15 0.61 -13.38
N ALA A 18 0.12 0.33 -13.67
CA ALA A 18 0.75 0.70 -14.93
C ALA A 18 0.11 0.01 -16.15
N ASN A 19 -0.47 -1.19 -15.97
CA ASN A 19 -1.24 -1.89 -16.99
C ASN A 19 -2.72 -1.47 -17.03
N GLY A 20 -3.14 -0.51 -16.19
CA GLY A 20 -4.53 -0.04 -16.12
C GLY A 20 -5.52 -1.05 -15.54
N TRP A 21 -5.03 -2.07 -14.82
CA TRP A 21 -5.89 -3.11 -14.25
C TRP A 21 -6.60 -2.67 -12.97
N LEU A 22 -6.04 -1.67 -12.27
CA LEU A 22 -6.61 -1.10 -11.06
C LEU A 22 -6.24 0.37 -10.90
N ASP A 23 -7.01 1.09 -10.10
CA ASP A 23 -6.63 2.43 -9.62
C ASP A 23 -5.61 2.30 -8.49
N GLU A 24 -4.44 2.88 -8.70
CA GLU A 24 -3.30 2.72 -7.79
C GLU A 24 -3.60 3.27 -6.39
N LYS A 25 -4.16 4.48 -6.31
CA LYS A 25 -4.40 5.17 -5.05
C LYS A 25 -5.37 4.36 -4.19
N HIS A 26 -6.49 3.92 -4.77
CA HIS A 26 -7.49 3.14 -4.05
C HIS A 26 -6.91 1.78 -3.60
N ALA A 27 -6.24 1.05 -4.49
CA ALA A 27 -5.70 -0.28 -4.17
C ALA A 27 -4.62 -0.23 -3.08
N VAL A 28 -3.72 0.77 -3.14
CA VAL A 28 -2.68 0.94 -2.11
C VAL A 28 -3.29 1.33 -0.77
N LEU A 29 -4.23 2.29 -0.74
CA LEU A 29 -4.88 2.69 0.51
C LEU A 29 -5.72 1.56 1.11
N GLU A 30 -6.40 0.76 0.29
CA GLU A 30 -7.12 -0.43 0.74
C GLU A 30 -6.17 -1.49 1.34
N THR A 31 -5.02 -1.70 0.71
CA THR A 31 -3.97 -2.61 1.22
C THR A 31 -3.47 -2.16 2.58
N LEU A 32 -3.08 -0.89 2.73
CA LEU A 32 -2.59 -0.34 4.00
C LEU A 32 -3.67 -0.38 5.09
N THR A 33 -4.92 -0.06 4.73
CA THR A 33 -6.07 -0.15 5.64
C THR A 33 -6.31 -1.58 6.09
N SER A 34 -6.19 -2.55 5.18
CA SER A 34 -6.33 -3.98 5.49
C SER A 34 -5.25 -4.48 6.44
N ILE A 35 -3.99 -4.03 6.26
CA ILE A 35 -2.89 -4.34 7.18
C ILE A 35 -3.17 -3.75 8.57
N LYS A 36 -3.65 -2.50 8.65
CA LYS A 36 -4.06 -1.91 9.93
C LYS A 36 -5.19 -2.70 10.59
N ARG A 37 -6.21 -3.10 9.82
CA ARG A 37 -7.33 -3.93 10.28
C ARG A 37 -6.87 -5.29 10.82
N ALA A 38 -5.81 -5.86 10.26
CA ALA A 38 -5.22 -7.12 10.74
C ALA A 38 -4.49 -6.99 12.10
N GLY A 39 -4.44 -5.78 12.70
CA GLY A 39 -3.87 -5.55 14.02
C GLY A 39 -2.44 -5.01 14.01
N ALA A 40 -1.93 -4.54 12.87
CA ALA A 40 -0.65 -3.86 12.82
C ALA A 40 -0.74 -2.45 13.47
N ASP A 41 0.18 -2.14 14.38
CA ASP A 41 0.30 -0.82 14.99
C ASP A 41 1.17 0.10 14.14
N LEU A 42 2.17 -0.46 13.45
CA LEU A 42 3.02 0.23 12.50
C LEU A 42 3.12 -0.58 11.19
N ILE A 43 3.21 0.14 10.07
CA ILE A 43 3.39 -0.43 8.73
C ILE A 43 4.64 0.18 8.12
N ILE A 44 5.60 -0.67 7.73
CA ILE A 44 6.77 -0.27 6.96
C ILE A 44 6.48 -0.61 5.51
N THR A 45 6.52 0.38 4.62
CA THR A 45 6.14 0.22 3.21
C THR A 45 6.87 1.21 2.33
N TYR A 46 7.15 0.82 1.08
CA TYR A 46 7.64 1.70 0.03
C TYR A 46 6.58 2.72 -0.44
N HIS A 47 5.29 2.47 -0.16
CA HIS A 47 4.19 3.40 -0.48
C HIS A 47 4.05 4.56 0.53
N ALA A 48 4.93 4.67 1.53
CA ALA A 48 4.75 5.62 2.63
C ALA A 48 4.65 7.08 2.15
N LEU A 49 5.51 7.48 1.21
CA LEU A 49 5.48 8.84 0.64
C LEU A 49 4.23 9.09 -0.22
N ASP A 50 3.80 8.09 -0.98
CA ASP A 50 2.60 8.19 -1.82
C ASP A 50 1.35 8.31 -0.94
N ALA A 51 1.22 7.44 0.07
CA ALA A 51 0.12 7.49 1.03
C ALA A 51 0.08 8.81 1.80
N ALA A 52 1.22 9.33 2.25
CA ALA A 52 1.31 10.61 2.93
C ALA A 52 0.79 11.78 2.08
N ARG A 53 1.07 11.78 0.76
CA ARG A 53 0.57 12.81 -0.17
C ARG A 53 -0.92 12.68 -0.47
N TRP A 54 -1.47 11.48 -0.36
CA TRP A 54 -2.89 11.24 -0.67
C TRP A 54 -3.83 11.50 0.50
N LEU A 55 -3.30 11.44 1.72
CA LEU A 55 -4.02 11.64 2.97
C LEU A 55 -3.86 13.06 3.54
N SER A 56 -3.03 13.89 2.92
CA SER A 56 -2.86 15.31 3.25
C SER A 56 -4.00 16.19 2.76
#